data_AF-A0A392QA01-F1
#
_entry.id   AF-A0A392QA01-F1
#
_cell.length_a   1.000
_cell.length_b   1.000
_cell.length_c   1.000
_cell.angle_alpha   90.00
_cell.angle_beta   90.00
_cell.angle_gamma   90.00
#
_symmetry.space_group_name_H-M   'P 1'
#
loop_
_entity.id
_entity.type
_entity.pdbx_description
1 polymer ?
#
loop_
_entity_poly.entity_id
_entity_poly.type
_entity_poly.pdbx_seq_one_letter_code
_entity_poly.pdbx_strand_id
1 'polypeptide(L)' 'MATADIVDKEVRELVDKAYIRATTIINTHIDILHKLAQLLIEKETVDGEEFMSLFIDGKAELFVQ' A
#
# COMPACT_ATOMS: atom_id res chain seq x y z
N MET A 1 12.82 17.60 -30.60
CA MET A 1 12.47 16.19 -30.34
C MET A 1 11.20 16.20 -29.49
N ALA A 2 10.03 16.44 -30.10
CA ALA A 2 8.79 16.69 -29.34
C ALA A 2 8.15 15.41 -28.76
N THR A 3 8.48 14.24 -29.30
CA THR A 3 7.92 12.96 -28.86
C THR A 3 8.53 12.44 -27.56
N ALA A 4 9.82 12.68 -27.32
CA ALA A 4 10.50 12.26 -26.09
C ALA A 4 9.95 13.01 -24.86
N ASP A 5 9.75 14.33 -24.98
CA ASP A 5 9.22 15.17 -23.91
C ASP A 5 7.80 14.77 -23.49
N ILE A 6 6.97 14.35 -24.46
CA ILE A 6 5.60 13.87 -24.20
C ILE A 6 5.63 12.54 -23.45
N VAL A 7 6.50 11.60 -23.87
CA VAL A 7 6.62 10.29 -23.21
C VAL A 7 7.13 10.43 -21.78
N ASP A 8 8.16 11.25 -21.55
CA ASP A 8 8.69 11.48 -20.19
C ASP A 8 7.64 12.10 -19.26
N LYS A 9 6.78 12.98 -19.79
CA LYS A 9 5.67 13.55 -19.04
C LYS A 9 4.64 12.50 -18.65
N GLU A 10 4.21 11.65 -19.57
CA GLU A 10 3.24 10.58 -19.30
C GLU A 10 3.78 9.56 -18.29
N VAL A 11 5.06 9.19 -18.40
CA VAL A 11 5.70 8.29 -17.43
C VAL A 11 5.73 8.92 -16.04
N ARG A 12 6.07 10.21 -15.94
CA ARG A 12 6.05 10.92 -14.65
C ARG A 12 4.64 10.95 -14.06
N GLU A 13 3.62 11.28 -14.85
CA GLU A 13 2.24 11.28 -14.38
C GLU A 13 1.76 9.90 -13.94
N LEU A 14 2.17 8.83 -14.63
CA LEU A 14 1.85 7.46 -14.25
C LEU A 14 2.47 7.11 -12.89
N VAL A 15 3.76 7.41 -12.71
CA VAL A 15 4.47 7.16 -11.46
C VAL A 15 3.87 7.97 -10.31
N ASP A 16 3.56 9.25 -10.53
CA ASP A 16 2.93 10.10 -9.52
C ASP A 16 1.54 9.58 -9.11
N LYS A 17 0.72 9.16 -10.08
CA LYS A 17 -0.59 8.54 -9.80
C LYS A 17 -0.44 7.25 -9.01
N ALA A 18 0.50 6.39 -9.38
CA ALA A 18 0.78 5.14 -8.66
C ALA A 18 1.28 5.42 -7.23
N TYR A 19 2.17 6.39 -7.05
CA TYR A 19 2.68 6.81 -5.76
C TYR A 19 1.55 7.33 -4.86
N ILE A 20 0.75 8.29 -5.34
CA ILE A 20 -0.40 8.84 -4.60
C ILE A 20 -1.37 7.74 -4.21
N ARG A 21 -1.67 6.80 -5.12
CA ARG A 21 -2.55 5.67 -4.84
C ARG A 21 -1.98 4.78 -3.73
N ALA A 22 -0.71 4.39 -3.82
CA ALA A 22 -0.06 3.57 -2.82
C ALA A 22 -0.03 4.27 -1.45
N THR A 23 0.36 5.55 -1.40
CA THR A 23 0.37 6.35 -0.18
C THR A 23 -1.02 6.50 0.42
N THR A 24 -2.05 6.69 -0.42
CA THR A 24 -3.44 6.76 0.05
C THR A 24 -3.88 5.44 0.67
N ILE A 25 -3.58 4.31 0.04
CA ILE A 25 -3.90 2.97 0.57
C ILE A 25 -3.21 2.77 1.93
N ILE A 26 -1.91 3.04 2.02
CA ILE A 26 -1.13 2.92 3.26
C ILE A 26 -1.71 3.82 4.35
N ASN A 27 -2.02 5.08 4.04
CA ASN A 27 -2.58 6.02 5.02
C ASN A 27 -4.00 5.64 5.46
N THR A 28 -4.82 5.12 4.55
CA THR A 28 -6.18 4.67 4.86
C THR A 28 -6.17 3.46 5.80
N HIS A 29 -5.16 2.62 5.68
CA HIS A 29 -5.00 1.40 6.47
C HIS A 29 -3.87 1.50 7.52
N ILE A 30 -3.51 2.73 7.92
CA ILE A 30 -2.39 2.96 8.84
C ILE A 30 -2.62 2.32 10.21
N ASP A 31 -3.88 2.24 10.65
CA ASP A 31 -4.26 1.58 11.89
C ASP A 31 -3.93 0.08 11.88
N ILE A 32 -4.08 -0.57 10.72
CA ILE A 32 -3.73 -2.00 10.55
C ILE A 32 -2.21 -2.15 10.58
N LEU A 33 -1.46 -1.24 9.96
CA LEU A 33 0.00 -1.20 10.01
C LEU A 33 0.51 -1.01 11.45
N HIS A 34 -0.13 -0.16 12.25
CA HIS A 34 0.20 0.01 13.65
C HIS A 34 -0.07 -1.26 14.48
N LYS A 35 -1.19 -1.94 14.24
CA LYS A 35 -1.48 -3.24 14.87
C LYS A 35 -0.47 -4.31 14.46
N LEU A 36 -0.08 -4.35 13.19
CA LEU A 36 0.94 -5.27 12.69
C LEU A 36 2.30 -4.99 13.35
N ALA A 37 2.67 -3.72 13.50
CA ALA A 37 3.91 -3.33 14.19
C ALA A 37 3.90 -3.76 15.66
N GLN A 38 2.77 -3.62 16.36
CA GLN A 38 2.62 -4.16 17.73
C GLN A 38 2.78 -5.68 17.75
N LEU A 39 2.14 -6.39 16.81
CA LEU A 39 2.24 -7.85 16.72
C LEU A 39 3.70 -8.30 16.47
N LEU A 40 4.42 -7.60 15.60
CA LEU A 40 5.83 -7.85 15.30
C LEU A 40 6.73 -7.59 16.52
N ILE A 41 6.41 -6.60 17.35
CA ILE A 41 7.13 -6.36 18.60
C ILE A 41 6.91 -7.51 19.60
N GLU A 42 5.71 -8.10 19.63
CA GLU A 42 5.39 -9.19 20.56
C GLU A 42 5.89 -10.55 20.09
N LYS A 43 5.80 -10.86 18.79
CA LYS A 43 6.07 -12.20 18.24
C LYS A 43 7.36 -12.30 17.42
N GLU A 44 8.05 -11.18 17.16
CA GLU A 44 9.22 -11.03 16.26
C GLU A 44 8.96 -11.36 14.78
N THR A 45 7.99 -12.21 14.49
CA THR A 45 7.61 -12.67 13.16
C THR A 45 6.09 -12.77 13.07
N VAL A 46 5.53 -12.41 11.92
CA VAL A 46 4.09 -12.52 11.63
C VAL A 46 3.91 -13.34 10.38
N ASP A 47 3.03 -14.35 10.44
CA ASP A 47 2.72 -15.19 9.29
C ASP A 47 1.71 -14.52 8.36
N GLY A 48 1.70 -14.95 7.09
CA GLY A 48 0.80 -14.40 6.08
C GLY A 48 -0.69 -14.50 6.45
N GLU A 49 -1.08 -15.56 7.13
CA GLU A 49 -2.46 -15.73 7.62
C GLU A 49 -2.82 -14.74 8.74
N GLU A 50 -1.89 -14.49 9.67
CA GLU A 50 -2.08 -13.51 10.76
C GLU A 50 -2.17 -12.09 10.20
N PHE A 51 -1.33 -11.77 9.21
CA PHE A 51 -1.40 -10.51 8.49
C PHE A 51 -2.76 -10.35 7.79
N MET A 52 -3.23 -11.37 7.07
CA MET A 52 -4.53 -11.33 6.39
C MET A 52 -5.69 -11.18 7.38
N SER A 53 -5.63 -11.84 8.53
CA SER A 53 -6.62 -11.70 9.61
C SER A 53 -6.70 -10.24 10.11
N LEU A 54 -5.56 -9.59 10.34
CA LEU A 54 -5.50 -8.17 10.73
C LEU A 54 -6.09 -7.23 9.66
N PHE A 55 -5.92 -7.57 8.38
CA PHE A 55 -6.49 -6.81 7.27
C PHE A 55 -8.01 -6.98 7.12
N ILE A 56 -8.51 -8.20 7.32
CA ILE A 56 -9.95 -8.52 7.29
C ILE A 56 -10.68 -7.84 8.47
N ASP A 57 -10.12 -7.90 9.68
CA ASP A 57 -10.68 -7.27 10.87
C ASP A 57 -10.66 -5.73 10.79
N GLY A 58 -9.65 -5.17 10.11
CA GLY A 58 -9.56 -3.74 9.82
C GLY A 58 -10.53 -3.24 8.75
N LYS A 59 -11.39 -4.12 8.18
CA LYS A 59 -12.28 -3.83 7.05
C LYS A 59 -11.54 -3.21 5.86
N ALA A 60 -10.28 -3.58 5.64
CA ALA A 60 -9.61 -3.19 4.42
C ALA A 60 -10.30 -3.92 3.27
N GLU A 61 -10.90 -3.17 2.34
CA GLU A 61 -11.31 -3.74 1.07
C GLU A 61 -10.05 -4.28 0.41
N LEU A 62 -9.94 -5.62 0.37
CA LEU A 62 -8.96 -6.28 -0.47
C LEU A 62 -9.27 -5.84 -1.90
N PHE A 63 -8.43 -4.93 -2.43
CA PHE A 63 -8.41 -4.61 -3.85
C PHE A 63 -7.86 -5.83 -4.61
N VAL A 64 -8.59 -6.94 -4.59
CA VAL A 64 -8.40 -8.04 -5.54
C VAL A 64 -9.05 -7.54 -6.83
N GLN A 65 -8.21 -7.15 -7.79
CA GLN A 65 -8.65 -7.07 -9.18
C GLN A 65 -8.87 -8.47 -9.74
#